data_AF-A0A356FBM7-F1
#
_entry.id   AF-A0A356FBM7-F1
#
_cell.length_a   1.000
_cell.length_b   1.000
_cell.length_c   1.000
_cell.angle_alpha   90.00
_cell.angle_beta   90.00
_cell.angle_gamma   90.00
#
_symmetry.space_group_name_H-M   'P 1'
#
loop_
_entity.id
_entity.type
_entity.pdbx_description
1 polymer ?
#
loop_
_entity_poly.entity_id
_entity_poly.type
_entity_poly.pdbx_seq_one_letter_code
_entity_poly.pdbx_strand_id
1 'polypeptide(L)'
;FNATPAIVSSAVLYCFRCLIDNDIPLNAGVLEPLELILPESFLNPPPAADPAECAAVAAGNVETSQRVVDVVLGALGVAAASQGTMNN
;
A
#
# COMPACT_ATOMS: atom_id res chain seq x y z
N PHE A 1 6.74 10.89 0.78
CA PHE A 1 6.99 10.39 -0.59
C PHE A 1 5.66 10.05 -1.25
N ASN A 2 5.54 10.19 -2.58
CA ASN A 2 4.32 9.77 -3.28
C ASN A 2 4.35 8.25 -3.47
N ALA A 3 3.22 7.58 -3.32
CA ALA A 3 3.04 6.18 -3.66
C ALA A 3 2.04 6.06 -4.81
N THR A 4 2.32 5.17 -5.75
CA THR A 4 1.36 4.86 -6.83
C THR A 4 0.23 4.00 -6.27
N PRO A 5 -0.94 3.96 -6.95
CA PRO A 5 -2.02 3.03 -6.60
C PRO A 5 -1.54 1.58 -6.50
N ALA A 6 -0.58 1.17 -7.33
CA ALA A 6 0.01 -0.16 -7.27
C ALA A 6 0.75 -0.42 -5.95
N ILE A 7 1.55 0.54 -5.47
CA ILE A 7 2.25 0.44 -4.19
C ILE A 7 1.23 0.33 -3.02
N VAL A 8 0.17 1.13 -3.06
CA VAL A 8 -0.90 1.10 -2.04
C VAL A 8 -1.64 -0.24 -2.05
N SER A 9 -2.06 -0.70 -3.23
CA SER A 9 -2.73 -1.99 -3.38
C SER A 9 -1.85 -3.16 -2.91
N SER A 10 -0.54 -3.13 -3.18
CA SER A 10 0.40 -4.13 -2.68
C SER A 10 0.54 -4.11 -1.16
N ALA A 11 0.54 -2.92 -0.53
CA ALA A 11 0.56 -2.80 0.92
C ALA A 11 -0.72 -3.38 1.57
N VAL A 12 -1.89 -3.13 0.97
CA VAL A 12 -3.15 -3.72 1.43
C VAL A 12 -3.16 -5.25 1.22
N LEU A 13 -2.74 -5.72 0.04
CA LEU A 13 -2.61 -7.14 -0.28
C LEU A 13 -1.76 -7.87 0.76
N TYR A 14 -0.61 -7.29 1.11
CA TYR A 14 0.27 -7.81 2.15
C TYR A 14 -0.46 -7.92 3.50
N CYS A 15 -1.13 -6.86 3.95
CA CYS A 15 -1.86 -6.86 5.22
C CYS A 15 -2.89 -7.99 5.27
N PHE A 16 -3.76 -8.08 4.26
CA PHE A 16 -4.81 -9.11 4.23
C PHE A 16 -4.25 -10.51 4.07
N ARG A 17 -3.15 -10.71 3.32
CA ARG A 17 -2.50 -12.01 3.25
C ARG A 17 -1.98 -12.46 4.61
N CYS A 18 -1.44 -11.55 5.43
CA CYS A 18 -0.96 -11.87 6.78
C CYS A 18 -2.08 -12.28 7.75
N LEU A 19 -3.33 -11.89 7.48
CA LEU A 19 -4.49 -12.22 8.31
C LEU A 19 -5.15 -13.54 7.91
N ILE A 20 -4.89 -14.01 6.69
CA ILE A 20 -5.43 -15.27 6.19
C ILE A 20 -4.57 -16.42 6.72
N ASP A 21 -5.11 -17.12 7.71
CA ASP A 21 -4.53 -18.35 8.27
C ASP A 21 -4.88 -19.58 7.40
N ASN A 22 -4.60 -19.46 6.11
CA ASN A 22 -4.71 -20.54 5.14
C ASN A 22 -3.51 -20.51 4.20
N ASP A 23 -3.13 -21.68 3.72
CA ASP A 23 -2.06 -21.82 2.73
C ASP A 23 -2.57 -21.45 1.33
N ILE A 24 -2.82 -20.16 1.12
CA ILE A 24 -3.13 -19.59 -0.18
C ILE A 24 -1.92 -18.81 -0.71
N PRO A 25 -1.65 -18.87 -2.03
CA PRO A 25 -0.60 -18.08 -2.65
C PRO A 25 -0.92 -16.58 -2.57
N LEU A 26 0.12 -15.75 -2.44
CA LEU A 26 0.02 -14.29 -2.50
C LEU A 26 -0.29 -13.86 -3.95
N ASN A 27 -1.53 -13.49 -4.24
CA ASN A 27 -1.95 -12.99 -5.55
C ASN A 27 -3.15 -12.03 -5.45
N ALA A 28 -3.53 -11.43 -6.58
CA ALA A 28 -4.60 -10.44 -6.65
C ALA A 28 -5.99 -10.97 -6.21
N GLY A 29 -6.21 -12.29 -6.18
CA GLY A 29 -7.46 -12.88 -5.67
C GLY A 29 -7.71 -12.60 -4.19
N VAL A 30 -6.66 -12.32 -3.41
CA VAL A 30 -6.81 -11.85 -2.01
C VAL A 30 -7.51 -10.47 -1.94
N LEU A 31 -7.42 -9.67 -3.01
CA LEU A 31 -8.11 -8.37 -3.11
C LEU A 31 -9.52 -8.47 -3.71
N GLU A 32 -9.94 -9.62 -4.25
CA GLU A 32 -11.28 -9.79 -4.84
C GLU A 32 -12.43 -9.38 -3.92
N PRO A 33 -12.43 -9.66 -2.60
CA PRO A 33 -13.50 -9.23 -1.70
C PRO A 33 -13.35 -7.78 -1.20
N LEU A 34 -12.35 -7.03 -1.66
CA LEU A 34 -12.03 -5.69 -1.15
C LEU A 34 -12.33 -4.62 -2.20
N GLU A 35 -13.01 -3.55 -1.77
CA GLU A 35 -13.15 -2.33 -2.56
C GLU A 35 -12.09 -1.31 -2.10
N LEU A 36 -11.15 -0.96 -2.99
CA LEU A 36 -10.13 0.07 -2.74
C LEU A 36 -10.56 1.42 -3.32
N ILE A 37 -11.03 2.31 -2.45
CA ILE A 37 -11.38 3.68 -2.82
C ILE A 37 -10.14 4.57 -2.66
N LEU A 38 -9.54 4.98 -3.79
CA LEU A 38 -8.33 5.79 -3.83
C LEU A 38 -8.59 7.15 -4.52
N PRO A 39 -8.96 8.21 -3.78
CA PRO A 39 -9.08 9.55 -4.35
C PRO A 39 -7.70 10.13 -4.71
N GLU A 40 -7.67 11.10 -5.62
CA GLU A 40 -6.44 11.81 -6.00
C GLU A 40 -5.74 12.38 -4.76
N SER A 41 -4.48 11.98 -4.55
CA SER A 41 -3.70 12.32 -3.35
C SER A 41 -2.24 11.90 -3.53
N PHE A 42 -1.41 12.05 -2.49
CA PHE A 42 -0.04 11.50 -2.50
C PHE A 42 0.02 9.96 -2.53
N LEU A 43 -1.11 9.27 -2.31
CA LEU A 43 -1.28 7.81 -2.43
C LEU A 43 -1.89 7.38 -3.77
N ASN A 44 -2.42 8.33 -4.54
CA ASN A 44 -2.91 8.16 -5.89
C ASN A 44 -2.64 9.46 -6.67
N PRO A 45 -1.36 9.74 -6.99
CA PRO A 45 -1.01 10.96 -7.69
C PRO A 45 -1.63 10.93 -9.09
N PRO A 46 -2.24 12.04 -9.55
CA PRO A 46 -2.87 12.09 -10.86
C PRO A 46 -1.82 11.89 -11.97
N PRO A 47 -2.18 11.22 -13.07
CA PRO A 47 -1.29 11.10 -14.22
C PRO A 47 -1.10 12.45 -14.90
N ALA A 48 0.10 12.72 -15.38
CA ALA A 48 0.39 13.85 -16.25
C ALA A 48 0.68 13.36 -17.68
N ALA A 49 0.36 14.20 -18.67
CA ALA A 49 0.66 13.89 -20.07
C ALA A 49 2.16 13.95 -20.37
N ASP A 50 2.86 14.90 -19.73
CA ASP A 50 4.32 15.00 -19.77
C ASP A 50 4.93 14.21 -18.60
N PRO A 51 5.82 13.22 -18.84
CA PRO A 51 6.55 12.53 -17.79
C PRO A 51 7.31 13.45 -16.83
N ALA A 52 7.73 14.64 -17.27
CA ALA A 52 8.40 15.62 -16.42
C ALA A 52 7.46 16.27 -15.39
N GLU A 53 6.16 16.22 -15.62
CA GLU A 53 5.11 16.72 -14.72
C GLU A 53 4.54 15.63 -13.80
N CYS A 54 4.91 14.37 -14.01
CA CYS A 54 4.51 13.27 -13.14
C CYS A 54 5.07 13.45 -11.72
N ALA A 55 4.25 13.14 -10.71
CA ALA A 55 4.71 13.16 -9.33
C ALA A 55 5.87 12.18 -9.13
N ALA A 56 6.94 12.63 -8.46
CA ALA A 56 8.06 11.76 -8.12
C ALA A 56 7.63 10.69 -7.10
N VAL A 57 7.76 9.41 -7.47
CA VAL A 57 7.34 8.25 -6.65
C VAL A 57 8.50 7.47 -6.04
N ALA A 58 9.74 7.93 -6.21
CA ALA A 58 10.91 7.32 -5.57
C ALA A 58 10.73 7.27 -4.04
N ALA A 59 11.12 6.14 -3.44
CA ALA A 59 10.94 5.82 -2.02
C ALA A 59 9.48 5.73 -1.53
N GLY A 60 8.47 5.87 -2.41
CA GLY A 60 7.07 5.60 -2.06
C GLY A 60 6.84 4.17 -1.57
N ASN A 61 7.64 3.23 -2.08
CA ASN A 61 7.60 1.81 -1.72
C ASN A 61 8.33 1.49 -0.41
N VAL A 62 8.95 2.46 0.26
CA VAL A 62 9.71 2.27 1.49
C VAL A 62 8.92 2.87 2.66
N GLU A 63 8.97 4.19 2.89
CA GLU A 63 8.36 4.80 4.06
C GLU A 63 6.85 4.99 3.92
N THR A 64 6.37 5.38 2.73
CA THR A 64 4.93 5.64 2.52
C THR A 64 4.12 4.35 2.57
N SER A 65 4.56 3.29 1.88
CA SER A 65 3.93 1.97 1.96
C SER A 65 3.98 1.38 3.38
N GLN A 66 5.08 1.56 4.13
CA GLN A 66 5.16 1.11 5.52
C GLN A 66 4.13 1.82 6.40
N ARG A 67 3.94 3.14 6.20
CA ARG A 67 2.88 3.89 6.89
C ARG A 67 1.49 3.36 6.56
N VAL A 68 1.23 2.99 5.30
CA VAL A 68 -0.03 2.36 4.90
C VAL A 68 -0.24 1.04 5.64
N VAL A 69 0.78 0.19 5.71
CA VAL A 69 0.72 -1.09 6.48
C VAL A 69 0.43 -0.83 7.95
N ASP A 70 1.16 0.09 8.59
CA ASP A 70 0.97 0.44 10.01
C ASP A 70 -0.48 0.88 10.27
N VAL A 71 -1.05 1.72 9.39
CA VAL A 71 -2.44 2.22 9.52
C VAL A 71 -3.46 1.10 9.32
N VAL A 72 -3.29 0.25 8.29
CA VAL A 72 -4.24 -0.84 8.01
C VAL A 72 -4.24 -1.87 9.14
N LEU A 73 -3.06 -2.33 9.57
CA LEU A 73 -2.98 -3.30 10.68
C LEU A 73 -3.45 -2.70 12.02
N GLY A 74 -3.16 -1.42 12.25
CA GLY A 74 -3.67 -0.67 13.39
C GLY A 74 -5.19 -0.53 13.40
N ALA A 75 -5.79 -0.21 12.24
CA ALA A 75 -7.24 -0.10 12.09
C ALA A 75 -7.96 -1.44 12.32
N LEU A 76 -7.31 -2.56 11.99
CA LEU A 76 -7.82 -3.91 12.23
C LEU A 76 -7.53 -4.43 13.65
N GLY A 77 -6.79 -3.68 14.47
CA GLY A 77 -6.43 -4.08 15.83
C GLY A 77 -5.47 -5.28 15.90
N VAL A 78 -4.75 -5.56 14.81
CA VAL A 78 -3.87 -6.74 14.68
C VAL A 78 -2.47 -6.44 15.19
N ALA A 79 -1.99 -5.22 14.94
CA ALA A 79 -0.67 -4.77 15.37
C ALA A 79 -0.69 -3.26 15.64
N ALA A 80 0.23 -2.78 16.47
CA ALA A 80 0.51 -1.36 16.63
C ALA A 80 1.41 -0.84 15.49
N ALA A 81 2.03 0.33 15.66
CA ALA A 81 3.08 0.78 14.75
C ALA A 81 4.30 -0.16 14.85
N SER A 82 4.75 -0.70 13.72
CA SER A 82 5.95 -1.54 13.64
C SER A 82 7.23 -0.69 13.72
N GLN A 83 8.35 -1.16 13.16
CA GLN A 83 9.62 -0.42 13.13
C GLN A 83 9.52 0.88 12.32
N GLY A 84 8.56 0.95 11.40
CA GLY A 84 8.14 2.20 10.82
C GLY A 84 9.02 2.76 9.70
N THR A 85 9.93 1.95 9.19
CA THR A 85 10.59 2.07 7.88
C THR A 85 10.78 0.67 7.29
N MET A 86 11.24 0.58 6.04
CA MET A 86 11.68 -0.69 5.45
C MET A 86 13.21 -0.78 5.46
N ASN A 87 13.72 -2.00 5.62
CA ASN A 87 15.12 -2.31 5.40
C ASN A 87 15.30 -2.61 3.90
N ASN A 88 15.73 -1.62 3.13
CA ASN A 88 16.08 -1.77 1.71
C ASN A 88 17.59 -1.95 1.55
#